data_AF-A0A960QM45-F1
#
_entry.id   AF-A0A960QM45-F1
#
_cell.length_a   1.000
_cell.length_b   1.000
_cell.length_c   1.000
_cell.angle_alpha   90.00
_cell.angle_beta   90.00
_cell.angle_gamma   90.00
#
_symmetry.space_group_name_H-M   'P 1'
#
loop_
_entity.id
_entity.type
_entity.pdbx_description
1 polymer ?
#
loop_
_entity_poly.entity_id
_entity_poly.type
_entity_poly.pdbx_seq_one_letter_code
_entity_poly.pdbx_strand_id
1 'polypeptide(L)'
;MKRFQILCCLLSVLWAGTPLLAQETPLTFGAAYPIVNEVGDLLPGRNVSSVYWGLPYVTGAVVQILHAIDGVIYPPNPDGSPGSTNNVVIQSLRIGDGADGSVSESGLFSGSLGYFPRSSMTESPLIFARVFNREALDDVSFYGDSQLYEVPVLGDPYGRFMAEIDCACVPLDATDEDGDGLNASWEKSLGTNPQVPDTDGDGISDYHEQIAKTDPLSSGSYLEVDQIEWTAGGGMRVHWRSESGVIYQVVAADIGSLSGVAASESILADGAPVLSVLVTNGVGAGAGQFRVRVLTPSP
;
A
#
# COMPACT_ATOMS: atom_id res chain seq x y z
N MET A 1 -55.93 -72.47 20.29
CA MET A 1 -54.49 -72.74 20.51
C MET A 1 -53.76 -72.60 19.18
N LYS A 2 -52.58 -71.92 19.19
CA LYS A 2 -51.60 -71.71 18.09
C LYS A 2 -51.96 -70.57 17.11
N ARG A 3 -51.51 -69.33 17.37
CA ARG A 3 -50.17 -68.71 17.20
C ARG A 3 -49.93 -68.25 15.75
N PHE A 4 -50.16 -66.94 15.55
CA PHE A 4 -49.63 -66.13 14.45
C PHE A 4 -48.11 -66.03 14.58
N GLN A 5 -47.40 -66.25 13.48
CA GLN A 5 -46.00 -65.85 13.37
C GLN A 5 -45.80 -65.27 11.97
N ILE A 6 -45.69 -63.94 11.95
CA ILE A 6 -45.49 -63.11 10.76
C ILE A 6 -44.07 -63.34 10.27
N LEU A 7 -43.97 -63.75 9.01
CA LEU A 7 -42.72 -63.93 8.28
C LEU A 7 -42.13 -62.54 8.01
N CYS A 8 -41.00 -62.23 8.64
CA CYS A 8 -40.26 -61.00 8.45
C CYS A 8 -39.52 -61.07 7.11
N CYS A 9 -40.09 -60.48 6.06
CA CYS A 9 -39.37 -60.20 4.82
C CYS A 9 -38.41 -59.02 5.08
N LEU A 10 -37.13 -59.32 5.22
CA LEU A 10 -36.03 -58.37 5.09
C LEU A 10 -36.01 -57.86 3.64
N LEU A 11 -36.75 -56.78 3.39
CA LEU A 11 -36.53 -55.94 2.22
C LEU A 11 -35.40 -54.98 2.61
N SER A 12 -34.19 -55.27 2.13
CA SER A 12 -33.06 -54.33 2.18
C SER A 12 -33.40 -53.11 1.34
N VAL A 13 -34.03 -52.12 1.97
CA VAL A 13 -34.06 -50.75 1.48
C VAL A 13 -32.61 -50.28 1.53
N LEU A 14 -31.99 -50.14 0.36
CA LEU A 14 -30.81 -49.31 0.21
C LEU A 14 -31.16 -47.94 0.79
N TRP A 15 -30.60 -47.63 1.95
CA TRP A 15 -30.56 -46.26 2.43
C TRP A 15 -29.61 -45.53 1.48
N ALA A 16 -30.17 -45.01 0.39
CA ALA A 16 -29.53 -43.98 -0.40
C ALA A 16 -29.13 -42.90 0.60
N GLY A 17 -27.82 -42.65 0.70
CA GLY A 17 -27.28 -41.64 1.57
C GLY A 17 -28.10 -40.37 1.42
N THR A 18 -28.47 -39.78 2.55
CA THR A 18 -28.92 -38.39 2.58
C THR A 18 -28.00 -37.59 1.67
N PRO A 19 -28.50 -36.80 0.69
CA PRO A 19 -27.63 -35.88 -0.01
C PRO A 19 -26.98 -35.02 1.07
N LEU A 20 -25.65 -35.08 1.14
CA LEU A 20 -24.86 -34.21 1.99
C LEU A 20 -25.34 -32.80 1.66
N LEU A 21 -26.01 -32.12 2.62
CA LEU A 21 -26.47 -30.75 2.40
C LEU A 21 -25.26 -29.94 1.96
N ALA A 22 -25.43 -29.23 0.85
CA ALA A 22 -24.37 -28.40 0.34
C ALA A 22 -23.96 -27.40 1.43
N GLN A 23 -22.66 -27.20 1.64
CA GLN A 23 -22.13 -26.54 2.83
C GLN A 23 -22.99 -25.36 3.34
N GLU A 24 -23.48 -25.49 4.57
CA GLU A 24 -24.47 -24.61 5.21
C GLU A 24 -23.86 -23.41 5.98
N THR A 25 -22.53 -23.27 6.01
CA THR A 25 -21.84 -22.28 6.86
C THR A 25 -20.93 -21.34 6.05
N PRO A 26 -20.94 -20.03 6.35
CA PRO A 26 -20.20 -19.03 5.59
C PRO A 26 -18.68 -19.16 5.80
N LEU A 27 -17.88 -18.83 4.77
CA LEU A 27 -16.45 -18.54 4.95
C LEU A 27 -16.33 -17.16 5.56
N THR A 28 -15.72 -17.00 6.74
CA THR A 28 -15.40 -15.66 7.25
C THR A 28 -13.99 -15.28 6.83
N PHE A 29 -13.78 -14.00 6.57
CA PHE A 29 -12.48 -13.48 6.17
C PHE A 29 -12.27 -12.07 6.72
N GLY A 30 -11.01 -11.64 6.78
CA GLY A 30 -10.65 -10.29 7.19
C GLY A 30 -9.15 -10.05 7.18
N ALA A 31 -8.74 -8.81 7.40
CA ALA A 31 -7.34 -8.43 7.53
C ALA A 31 -6.78 -8.87 8.90
N ALA A 32 -5.59 -9.46 8.92
CA ALA A 32 -4.88 -9.81 10.15
C ALA A 32 -4.30 -8.57 10.87
N TYR A 33 -3.85 -7.59 10.10
CA TYR A 33 -3.21 -6.35 10.56
C TYR A 33 -3.77 -5.14 9.80
N PRO A 34 -3.70 -3.94 10.38
CA PRO A 34 -4.04 -2.70 9.68
C PRO A 34 -3.22 -2.57 8.40
N ILE A 35 -3.91 -2.37 7.27
CA ILE A 35 -3.28 -2.24 5.96
C ILE A 35 -2.94 -0.78 5.73
N VAL A 36 -1.71 -0.55 5.26
CA VAL A 36 -1.21 0.79 4.94
C VAL A 36 -1.05 0.99 3.43
N ASN A 37 -0.99 2.25 3.02
CA ASN A 37 -0.69 2.67 1.65
C ASN A 37 0.83 2.62 1.37
N GLU A 38 1.21 3.08 0.18
CA GLU A 38 2.59 3.15 -0.32
C GLU A 38 3.54 4.05 0.51
N VAL A 39 3.01 4.96 1.33
CA VAL A 39 3.80 5.85 2.22
C VAL A 39 3.72 5.44 3.69
N GLY A 40 3.01 4.35 4.02
CA GLY A 40 2.90 3.81 5.37
C GLY A 40 1.73 4.35 6.20
N ASP A 41 0.86 5.18 5.62
CA ASP A 41 -0.36 5.65 6.28
C ASP A 41 -1.47 4.59 6.18
N LEU A 42 -2.36 4.54 7.18
CA LEU A 42 -3.50 3.63 7.17
C LEU A 42 -4.38 3.86 5.94
N LEU A 43 -4.80 2.76 5.30
CA LEU A 43 -5.73 2.88 4.19
C LEU A 43 -7.06 3.50 4.65
N PRO A 44 -7.64 4.41 3.84
CA PRO A 44 -8.88 5.08 4.19
C PRO A 44 -9.99 4.04 4.37
N GLY A 45 -10.59 4.04 5.54
CA GLY A 45 -11.68 3.14 5.89
C GLY A 45 -13.04 3.81 5.73
N ARG A 46 -14.07 2.99 5.50
CA ARG A 46 -15.45 3.42 5.53
C ARG A 46 -15.79 4.04 6.90
N ASN A 47 -16.28 5.28 6.92
CA ASN A 47 -16.76 5.88 8.15
C ASN A 47 -18.19 5.42 8.45
N VAL A 48 -18.31 4.39 9.27
CA VAL A 48 -19.57 3.79 9.74
C VAL A 48 -20.40 4.73 10.64
N SER A 49 -19.76 5.71 11.28
CA SER A 49 -20.43 6.76 12.07
C SER A 49 -21.10 7.84 11.20
N SER A 50 -20.74 7.95 9.91
CA SER A 50 -21.33 8.92 8.98
C SER A 50 -22.83 8.72 8.76
N VAL A 51 -23.27 7.46 8.76
CA VAL A 51 -24.68 7.07 8.56
C VAL A 51 -25.55 7.44 9.77
N TYR A 52 -24.97 7.45 10.99
CA TYR A 52 -25.70 7.74 12.22
C TYR A 52 -25.80 9.24 12.55
N TRP A 53 -24.85 10.05 12.10
CA TRP A 53 -24.77 11.49 12.43
C TRP A 53 -24.93 12.43 11.23
N GLY A 54 -25.22 11.91 10.03
CA GLY A 54 -25.40 12.74 8.83
C GLY A 54 -24.12 13.43 8.36
N LEU A 55 -22.96 12.84 8.65
CA LEU A 55 -21.67 13.28 8.11
C LEU A 55 -21.51 12.77 6.66
N PRO A 56 -20.62 13.37 5.86
CA PRO A 56 -20.32 12.88 4.51
C PRO A 56 -19.92 11.39 4.55
N TYR A 57 -20.52 10.59 3.68
CA TYR A 57 -20.15 9.19 3.51
C TYR A 57 -18.76 9.14 2.86
N VAL A 58 -17.77 8.66 3.61
CA VAL A 58 -16.43 8.40 3.08
C VAL A 58 -16.40 6.95 2.61
N THR A 59 -16.11 6.75 1.32
CA THR A 59 -15.96 5.41 0.75
C THR A 59 -14.57 4.90 1.12
N GLY A 60 -14.47 3.68 1.66
CA GLY A 60 -13.17 3.10 1.98
C GLY A 60 -12.41 2.67 0.72
N ALA A 61 -11.13 2.34 0.87
CA ALA A 61 -10.33 1.70 -0.17
C ALA A 61 -10.94 0.36 -0.64
N VAL A 62 -10.77 0.01 -1.92
CA VAL A 62 -11.36 -1.21 -2.50
C VAL A 62 -10.63 -2.47 -2.04
N VAL A 63 -11.40 -3.49 -1.66
CA VAL A 63 -10.91 -4.84 -1.40
C VAL A 63 -11.67 -5.82 -2.30
N GLN A 64 -10.95 -6.75 -2.91
CA GLN A 64 -11.49 -7.85 -3.70
C GLN A 64 -11.07 -9.18 -3.08
N ILE A 65 -12.01 -10.11 -2.98
CA ILE A 65 -11.72 -11.52 -2.72
C ILE A 65 -11.79 -12.25 -4.04
N LEU A 66 -10.70 -12.88 -4.44
CA LEU A 66 -10.55 -13.52 -5.74
C LEU A 66 -10.35 -15.02 -5.60
N HIS A 67 -10.88 -15.77 -6.57
CA HIS A 67 -10.56 -17.18 -6.80
C HIS A 67 -9.39 -17.28 -7.80
N ALA A 68 -8.33 -17.98 -7.44
CA ALA A 68 -7.20 -18.30 -8.30
C ALA A 68 -7.39 -19.72 -8.88
N ILE A 69 -7.90 -19.82 -10.10
CA ILE A 69 -8.34 -21.07 -10.75
C ILE A 69 -7.19 -22.07 -10.91
N ASP A 70 -6.00 -21.58 -11.24
CA ASP A 70 -4.78 -22.40 -11.42
C ASP A 70 -3.82 -22.31 -10.23
N GLY A 71 -4.24 -21.65 -9.15
CA GLY A 71 -3.41 -21.43 -7.97
C GLY A 71 -2.29 -20.40 -8.17
N VAL A 72 -2.36 -19.54 -9.19
CA VAL A 72 -1.40 -18.46 -9.43
C VAL A 72 -2.05 -17.09 -9.25
N ILE A 73 -1.39 -16.19 -8.52
CA ILE A 73 -1.82 -14.79 -8.40
C ILE A 73 -1.25 -13.99 -9.57
N TYR A 74 -2.12 -13.57 -10.49
CA TYR A 74 -1.78 -12.65 -11.59
C TYR A 74 -2.03 -11.19 -11.20
N PRO A 75 -1.16 -10.25 -11.65
CA PRO A 75 -1.39 -8.81 -11.50
C PRO A 75 -2.76 -8.36 -12.06
N PRO A 76 -3.36 -7.30 -11.50
CA PRO A 76 -4.55 -6.68 -12.08
C PRO A 76 -4.20 -5.95 -13.38
N ASN A 77 -5.22 -5.67 -14.19
CA ASN A 77 -5.13 -4.68 -15.25
C ASN A 77 -5.06 -3.26 -14.66
N PRO A 78 -4.66 -2.23 -15.43
CA PRO A 78 -4.63 -0.84 -14.98
C PRO A 78 -5.98 -0.26 -14.52
N ASP A 79 -7.10 -0.92 -14.82
CA ASP A 79 -8.45 -0.56 -14.34
C ASP A 79 -8.86 -1.31 -13.05
N GLY A 80 -7.92 -2.05 -12.43
CA GLY A 80 -8.16 -2.86 -11.25
C GLY A 80 -8.97 -4.14 -11.49
N SER A 81 -9.32 -4.46 -12.74
CA SER A 81 -9.94 -5.74 -13.10
C SER A 81 -8.92 -6.88 -13.02
N PRO A 82 -9.36 -8.15 -12.86
CA PRO A 82 -8.44 -9.27 -12.89
C PRO A 82 -7.77 -9.37 -14.25
N GLY A 83 -6.44 -9.19 -14.30
CA GLY A 83 -5.65 -9.20 -15.55
C GLY A 83 -5.63 -10.54 -16.29
N SER A 84 -6.28 -11.56 -15.75
CA SER A 84 -6.37 -12.91 -16.30
C SER A 84 -7.71 -13.53 -15.94
N THR A 85 -8.24 -14.38 -16.83
CA THR A 85 -9.43 -15.19 -16.55
C THR A 85 -9.21 -16.21 -15.43
N ASN A 86 -7.95 -16.48 -15.06
CA ASN A 86 -7.61 -17.40 -13.96
C ASN A 86 -7.78 -16.75 -12.59
N ASN A 87 -7.88 -15.42 -12.51
CA ASN A 87 -8.24 -14.72 -11.29
C ASN A 87 -9.67 -14.18 -11.43
N VAL A 88 -10.60 -14.65 -10.60
CA VAL A 88 -12.02 -14.25 -10.69
C VAL A 88 -12.45 -13.60 -9.40
N VAL A 89 -12.97 -12.37 -9.47
CA VAL A 89 -13.55 -11.68 -8.30
C VAL A 89 -14.79 -12.44 -7.84
N ILE A 90 -14.75 -12.96 -6.61
CA ILE A 90 -15.88 -13.60 -5.95
C ILE A 90 -16.71 -12.54 -5.22
N GLN A 91 -16.04 -11.62 -4.54
CA GLN A 91 -16.68 -10.57 -3.75
C GLN A 91 -15.83 -9.30 -3.78
N SER A 92 -16.50 -8.15 -3.79
CA SER A 92 -15.86 -6.86 -3.52
C SER A 92 -16.44 -6.26 -2.25
N LEU A 93 -15.57 -5.63 -1.47
CA LEU A 93 -15.90 -4.90 -0.25
C LEU A 93 -14.97 -3.70 -0.11
N ARG A 94 -15.01 -3.03 1.04
CA ARG A 94 -14.19 -1.85 1.35
C ARG A 94 -13.40 -2.04 2.63
N ILE A 95 -12.26 -1.34 2.74
CA ILE A 95 -11.64 -1.10 4.04
C ILE A 95 -12.68 -0.44 4.96
N GLY A 96 -12.75 -0.88 6.21
CA GLY A 96 -13.76 -0.51 7.19
C GLY A 96 -15.05 -1.34 7.15
N ASP A 97 -15.30 -2.15 6.12
CA ASP A 97 -16.44 -3.08 6.16
C ASP A 97 -16.23 -4.12 7.26
N GLY A 98 -17.28 -4.35 8.06
CA GLY A 98 -17.23 -5.27 9.21
C GLY A 98 -16.36 -4.78 10.38
N ALA A 99 -15.77 -3.58 10.31
CA ALA A 99 -15.06 -2.95 11.43
C ALA A 99 -16.03 -2.26 12.42
N ASP A 100 -15.59 -2.06 13.65
CA ASP A 100 -16.37 -1.35 14.67
C ASP A 100 -16.61 0.11 14.27
N GLY A 101 -17.88 0.54 14.32
CA GLY A 101 -18.39 1.91 14.20
C GLY A 101 -17.53 3.01 14.81
N SER A 102 -16.92 2.69 15.94
CA SER A 102 -16.18 3.58 16.82
C SER A 102 -14.69 3.68 16.51
N VAL A 103 -14.14 2.77 15.69
CA VAL A 103 -12.75 2.85 15.21
C VAL A 103 -12.75 3.45 13.80
N SER A 104 -12.51 4.75 13.71
CA SER A 104 -12.29 5.39 12.41
C SER A 104 -11.02 4.86 11.75
N GLU A 105 -11.05 4.67 10.44
CA GLU A 105 -9.85 4.49 9.59
C GLU A 105 -8.87 3.43 10.11
N SER A 106 -9.39 2.26 10.47
CA SER A 106 -8.60 1.19 11.09
C SER A 106 -7.63 0.48 10.14
N GLY A 107 -7.68 0.75 8.83
CA GLY A 107 -6.97 -0.04 7.82
C GLY A 107 -7.42 -1.51 7.76
N LEU A 108 -8.51 -1.87 8.47
CA LEU A 108 -8.98 -3.25 8.60
C LEU A 108 -10.27 -3.47 7.82
N PHE A 109 -10.51 -4.72 7.44
CA PHE A 109 -11.79 -5.17 6.91
C PHE A 109 -12.14 -6.56 7.46
N SER A 110 -13.43 -6.87 7.49
CA SER A 110 -13.91 -8.23 7.67
C SER A 110 -15.21 -8.46 6.89
N GLY A 111 -15.46 -9.71 6.55
CA GLY A 111 -16.61 -10.10 5.76
C GLY A 111 -16.88 -11.59 5.80
N SER A 112 -17.89 -12.01 5.06
CA SER A 112 -18.17 -13.43 4.90
C SER A 112 -18.72 -13.75 3.51
N LEU A 113 -18.33 -14.90 2.97
CA LEU A 113 -18.90 -15.50 1.76
C LEU A 113 -20.09 -16.36 2.17
N GLY A 114 -21.30 -15.85 1.93
CA GLY A 114 -22.55 -16.51 2.32
C GLY A 114 -22.93 -17.74 1.49
N TYR A 115 -22.46 -17.83 0.24
CA TYR A 115 -22.70 -18.98 -0.62
C TYR A 115 -21.41 -19.36 -1.35
N PHE A 116 -20.79 -20.44 -0.89
CA PHE A 116 -19.59 -20.99 -1.51
C PHE A 116 -19.75 -22.52 -1.55
N PRO A 117 -20.12 -23.12 -2.70
CA PRO A 117 -20.64 -24.49 -2.75
C PRO A 117 -19.53 -25.55 -2.64
N ARG A 118 -18.84 -25.61 -1.49
CA ARG A 118 -17.66 -26.47 -1.28
C ARG A 118 -17.97 -27.95 -1.39
N SER A 119 -19.14 -28.37 -0.91
CA SER A 119 -19.59 -29.77 -0.97
C SER A 119 -19.72 -30.34 -2.39
N SER A 120 -19.83 -29.48 -3.41
CA SER A 120 -19.88 -29.88 -4.82
C SER A 120 -18.52 -29.78 -5.52
N MET A 121 -17.48 -29.32 -4.81
CA MET A 121 -16.14 -29.17 -5.35
C MET A 121 -15.34 -30.47 -5.16
N THR A 122 -14.60 -30.84 -6.20
CA THR A 122 -13.70 -32.01 -6.19
C THR A 122 -12.34 -31.69 -5.58
N GLU A 123 -11.98 -30.41 -5.53
CA GLU A 123 -10.71 -29.89 -5.04
C GLU A 123 -10.97 -28.65 -4.18
N SER A 124 -10.07 -28.36 -3.23
CA SER A 124 -10.12 -27.14 -2.43
C SER A 124 -9.85 -25.93 -3.33
N PRO A 125 -10.77 -24.97 -3.45
CA PRO A 125 -10.51 -23.76 -4.22
C PRO A 125 -9.49 -22.89 -3.49
N LEU A 126 -8.66 -22.20 -4.26
CA LEU A 126 -7.63 -21.30 -3.76
C LEU A 126 -8.13 -19.86 -3.90
N ILE A 127 -8.20 -19.13 -2.79
CA ILE A 127 -8.62 -17.72 -2.80
C ILE A 127 -7.51 -16.82 -2.27
N PHE A 128 -7.57 -15.54 -2.59
CA PHE A 128 -6.74 -14.51 -1.97
C PHE A 128 -7.52 -13.20 -1.89
N ALA A 129 -7.02 -12.28 -1.07
CA ALA A 129 -7.52 -10.92 -0.99
C ALA A 129 -6.57 -9.99 -1.74
N ARG A 130 -7.13 -9.06 -2.52
CA ARG A 130 -6.44 -7.94 -3.13
C ARG A 130 -7.00 -6.66 -2.56
N VAL A 131 -6.13 -5.73 -2.20
CA VAL A 131 -6.48 -4.40 -1.70
C VAL A 131 -5.89 -3.36 -2.61
N PHE A 132 -6.62 -2.27 -2.82
CA PHE A 132 -6.18 -1.13 -3.60
C PHE A 132 -6.08 0.12 -2.72
N ASN A 133 -5.19 1.03 -3.07
CA ASN A 133 -4.92 2.22 -2.27
C ASN A 133 -5.96 3.37 -2.43
N ARG A 134 -6.98 3.19 -3.28
CA ARG A 134 -8.02 4.19 -3.56
C ARG A 134 -9.44 3.62 -3.43
N GLU A 135 -10.42 4.51 -3.29
CA GLU A 135 -11.84 4.18 -3.11
C GLU A 135 -12.56 3.75 -4.40
N ALA A 136 -12.04 4.19 -5.54
CA ALA A 136 -12.53 3.92 -6.87
C ALA A 136 -11.44 3.24 -7.71
N LEU A 137 -11.81 2.23 -8.51
CA LEU A 137 -10.85 1.38 -9.24
C LEU A 137 -10.11 2.13 -10.36
N ASP A 138 -10.76 3.11 -10.96
CA ASP A 138 -10.22 4.02 -11.97
C ASP A 138 -9.14 4.95 -11.41
N ASP A 139 -9.19 5.26 -10.12
CA ASP A 139 -8.21 6.14 -9.46
C ASP A 139 -7.02 5.40 -8.84
N VAL A 140 -7.06 4.07 -8.79
CA VAL A 140 -6.01 3.25 -8.17
C VAL A 140 -4.64 3.53 -8.80
N SER A 141 -3.64 3.62 -7.94
CA SER A 141 -2.22 3.66 -8.30
C SER A 141 -1.45 2.48 -7.73
N PHE A 142 -1.83 1.97 -6.56
CA PHE A 142 -1.15 0.85 -5.92
C PHE A 142 -2.11 -0.24 -5.45
N TYR A 143 -1.62 -1.47 -5.42
CA TYR A 143 -2.35 -2.62 -4.88
C TYR A 143 -1.46 -3.48 -3.98
N GLY A 144 -2.09 -4.36 -3.21
CA GLY A 144 -1.45 -5.36 -2.36
C GLY A 144 -2.23 -6.66 -2.40
N ASP A 145 -1.53 -7.78 -2.46
CA ASP A 145 -2.11 -9.11 -2.48
C ASP A 145 -1.77 -9.86 -1.19
N SER A 146 -2.72 -10.65 -0.71
CA SER A 146 -2.48 -11.59 0.38
C SER A 146 -1.83 -12.87 -0.13
N GLN A 147 -1.43 -13.72 0.82
CA GLN A 147 -1.18 -15.13 0.54
C GLN A 147 -2.42 -15.84 -0.03
N LEU A 148 -2.18 -16.92 -0.78
CA LEU A 148 -3.24 -17.86 -1.17
C LEU A 148 -3.75 -18.61 0.07
N TYR A 149 -5.06 -18.81 0.11
CA TYR A 149 -5.75 -19.58 1.12
C TYR A 149 -6.50 -20.74 0.47
N GLU A 150 -6.15 -21.95 0.89
CA GLU A 150 -6.84 -23.17 0.50
C GLU A 150 -8.12 -23.30 1.32
N VAL A 151 -9.27 -23.19 0.65
CA VAL A 151 -10.55 -23.27 1.33
C VAL A 151 -10.89 -24.73 1.64
N PRO A 152 -11.04 -25.09 2.93
CA PRO A 152 -11.27 -26.48 3.30
C PRO A 152 -12.65 -26.96 2.83
N VAL A 153 -12.65 -28.09 2.12
CA VAL A 153 -13.86 -28.75 1.57
C VAL A 153 -14.54 -29.66 2.60
N LEU A 154 -13.77 -30.26 3.52
CA LEU A 154 -14.25 -31.15 4.59
C LEU A 154 -13.53 -30.84 5.91
N GLY A 155 -14.22 -31.01 7.05
CA GLY A 155 -13.58 -31.04 8.37
C GLY A 155 -13.49 -29.71 9.14
N ASP A 156 -13.61 -28.55 8.48
CA ASP A 156 -13.73 -27.25 9.16
C ASP A 156 -15.01 -26.52 8.74
N PRO A 157 -16.08 -26.59 9.54
CA PRO A 157 -17.34 -25.91 9.23
C PRO A 157 -17.23 -24.38 9.39
N TYR A 158 -16.15 -23.83 9.96
CA TYR A 158 -16.05 -22.40 10.26
C TYR A 158 -14.92 -21.70 9.50
N GLY A 159 -14.46 -22.25 8.38
CA GLY A 159 -13.28 -21.79 7.64
C GLY A 159 -13.04 -20.27 7.75
N ARG A 160 -11.84 -19.91 8.19
CA ARG A 160 -11.42 -18.52 8.44
C ARG A 160 -10.24 -18.19 7.55
N PHE A 161 -10.41 -17.17 6.73
CA PHE A 161 -9.34 -16.63 5.89
C PHE A 161 -8.88 -15.28 6.45
N MET A 162 -7.76 -15.29 7.16
CA MET A 162 -7.10 -14.06 7.62
C MET A 162 -6.10 -13.62 6.55
N ALA A 163 -6.43 -12.60 5.78
CA ALA A 163 -5.57 -12.02 4.78
C ALA A 163 -4.41 -11.28 5.46
N GLU A 164 -3.18 -11.67 5.15
CA GLU A 164 -1.97 -10.97 5.56
C GLU A 164 -1.54 -10.10 4.39
N ILE A 165 -1.70 -8.78 4.54
CA ILE A 165 -1.35 -7.78 3.53
C ILE A 165 -0.61 -6.68 4.27
N ASP A 166 0.69 -6.59 4.03
CA ASP A 166 1.54 -5.61 4.72
C ASP A 166 1.29 -4.19 4.21
N CYS A 167 1.10 -4.03 2.89
CA CYS A 167 0.84 -2.74 2.26
C CYS A 167 0.15 -2.86 0.88
N ALA A 168 -0.57 -1.81 0.49
CA ALA A 168 -0.95 -1.56 -0.90
C ALA A 168 0.18 -0.76 -1.59
N CYS A 169 1.29 -1.44 -1.88
CA CYS A 169 2.58 -0.83 -2.24
C CYS A 169 3.15 -1.35 -3.57
N VAL A 170 2.45 -2.25 -4.26
CA VAL A 170 2.83 -2.67 -5.60
C VAL A 170 2.27 -1.66 -6.60
N PRO A 171 3.12 -0.99 -7.41
CA PRO A 171 2.65 -0.05 -8.41
C PRO A 171 1.81 -0.78 -9.45
N LEU A 172 0.66 -0.21 -9.79
CA LEU A 172 -0.23 -0.73 -10.83
C LEU A 172 0.38 -0.55 -12.23
N ASP A 173 1.01 0.60 -12.42
CA ASP A 173 1.84 0.94 -13.57
C ASP A 173 3.25 1.32 -13.12
N ALA A 174 4.23 0.53 -13.54
CA ALA A 174 5.62 0.69 -13.18
C ALA A 174 6.44 1.40 -14.28
N THR A 175 5.81 1.91 -15.34
CA THR A 175 6.52 2.70 -16.35
C THR A 175 6.92 4.06 -15.82
N ASP A 176 8.13 4.48 -16.16
CA ASP A 176 8.68 5.83 -15.94
C ASP A 176 8.79 6.45 -17.35
N GLU A 177 7.82 7.29 -17.69
CA GLU A 177 7.60 7.76 -19.07
C GLU A 177 8.55 8.91 -19.45
N ASP A 178 8.95 9.73 -18.48
CA ASP A 178 9.80 10.88 -18.69
C ASP A 178 11.26 10.71 -18.17
N GLY A 179 11.51 9.63 -17.43
CA GLY A 179 12.83 9.22 -16.97
C GLY A 179 13.33 9.99 -15.74
N ASP A 180 12.44 10.59 -14.95
CA ASP A 180 12.80 11.35 -13.76
C ASP A 180 13.09 10.45 -12.53
N GLY A 181 12.64 9.19 -12.56
CA GLY A 181 12.82 8.18 -11.52
C GLY A 181 11.56 7.86 -10.71
N LEU A 182 10.44 8.57 -10.91
CA LEU A 182 9.11 8.17 -10.47
C LEU A 182 8.45 7.32 -11.56
N ASN A 183 7.59 6.39 -11.15
CA ASN A 183 6.76 5.65 -12.09
C ASN A 183 5.35 6.28 -12.14
N ALA A 184 4.61 5.95 -13.19
CA ALA A 184 3.26 6.46 -13.44
C ALA A 184 2.30 6.24 -12.26
N SER A 185 2.49 5.19 -11.44
CA SER A 185 1.70 5.00 -10.23
C SER A 185 2.02 6.03 -9.15
N TRP A 186 3.30 6.32 -8.91
CA TRP A 186 3.73 7.36 -7.99
C TRP A 186 3.25 8.72 -8.46
N GLU A 187 3.43 9.02 -9.73
CA GLU A 187 3.03 10.30 -10.31
C GLU A 187 1.52 10.51 -10.25
N LYS A 188 0.73 9.49 -10.58
CA LYS A 188 -0.72 9.50 -10.38
C LYS A 188 -1.09 9.67 -8.90
N SER A 189 -0.30 9.13 -7.98
CA SER A 189 -0.54 9.29 -6.54
C SER A 189 -0.27 10.71 -6.06
N LEU A 190 0.78 11.36 -6.58
CA LEU A 190 1.19 12.72 -6.27
C LEU A 190 0.38 13.78 -7.05
N GLY A 191 -0.25 13.39 -8.16
CA GLY A 191 -0.95 14.31 -9.06
C GLY A 191 -0.03 15.00 -10.06
N THR A 192 1.21 14.51 -10.23
CA THR A 192 2.19 15.02 -11.18
C THR A 192 1.91 14.51 -12.60
N ASN A 193 2.63 15.04 -13.58
CA ASN A 193 2.43 14.75 -14.99
C ASN A 193 3.47 13.74 -15.50
N PRO A 194 3.06 12.51 -15.87
CA PRO A 194 3.99 11.44 -16.23
C PRO A 194 4.84 11.65 -17.48
N GLN A 195 4.59 12.73 -18.21
CA GLN A 195 5.33 13.07 -19.42
C GLN A 195 6.30 14.23 -19.20
N VAL A 196 6.40 14.76 -17.98
CA VAL A 196 7.14 15.98 -17.67
C VAL A 196 7.91 15.78 -16.36
N PRO A 197 9.25 15.70 -16.41
CA PRO A 197 10.06 15.39 -15.22
C PRO A 197 9.93 16.38 -14.07
N ASP A 198 9.37 17.56 -14.31
CA ASP A 198 9.27 18.71 -13.41
C ASP A 198 7.90 19.34 -13.70
N THR A 199 6.89 18.92 -12.93
CA THR A 199 5.49 19.22 -13.24
C THR A 199 5.17 20.70 -13.08
N ASP A 200 5.74 21.36 -12.08
CA ASP A 200 5.46 22.77 -11.80
C ASP A 200 6.43 23.76 -12.47
N GLY A 201 7.54 23.25 -13.03
CA GLY A 201 8.49 23.98 -13.87
C GLY A 201 9.50 24.82 -13.10
N ASP A 202 9.79 24.49 -11.83
CA ASP A 202 10.74 25.23 -11.00
C ASP A 202 12.22 24.84 -11.22
N GLY A 203 12.46 23.77 -11.97
CA GLY A 203 13.78 23.23 -12.31
C GLY A 203 14.26 22.09 -11.40
N ILE A 204 13.44 21.64 -10.44
CA ILE A 204 13.63 20.44 -9.63
C ILE A 204 12.69 19.36 -10.18
N SER A 205 13.16 18.10 -10.28
CA SER A 205 12.30 17.04 -10.79
C SER A 205 11.33 16.54 -9.72
N ASP A 206 10.17 16.03 -10.14
CA ASP A 206 9.12 15.52 -9.23
C ASP A 206 9.68 14.45 -8.27
N TYR A 207 10.55 13.58 -8.77
CA TYR A 207 11.33 12.63 -7.97
C TYR A 207 12.17 13.30 -6.86
N HIS A 208 12.91 14.35 -7.21
CA HIS A 208 13.80 15.04 -6.27
C HIS A 208 13.01 15.79 -5.20
N GLU A 209 11.83 16.29 -5.54
CA GLU A 209 10.92 16.92 -4.61
C GLU A 209 10.30 15.90 -3.65
N GLN A 210 9.87 14.75 -4.18
CA GLN A 210 9.32 13.68 -3.37
C GLN A 210 10.31 13.17 -2.31
N ILE A 211 11.59 12.98 -2.66
CA ILE A 211 12.60 12.59 -1.67
C ILE A 211 12.91 13.72 -0.67
N ALA A 212 12.77 14.98 -1.09
CA ALA A 212 12.99 16.15 -0.24
C ALA A 212 11.79 16.49 0.64
N LYS A 213 10.63 15.83 0.40
CA LYS A 213 9.34 16.14 1.00
C LYS A 213 8.88 17.58 0.72
N THR A 214 9.16 18.07 -0.49
CA THR A 214 8.56 19.31 -1.01
C THR A 214 7.30 18.98 -1.84
N ASP A 215 6.64 19.99 -2.41
CA ASP A 215 5.37 19.82 -3.11
C ASP A 215 5.59 20.00 -4.62
N PRO A 216 5.57 18.90 -5.41
CA PRO A 216 5.90 18.92 -6.84
C PRO A 216 4.85 19.61 -7.73
N LEU A 217 3.78 20.13 -7.12
CA LEU A 217 2.75 20.91 -7.80
C LEU A 217 2.86 22.40 -7.49
N SER A 218 3.89 22.81 -6.76
CA SER A 218 4.06 24.16 -6.26
C SER A 218 5.50 24.63 -6.36
N SER A 219 5.79 25.40 -7.43
CA SER A 219 7.11 26.03 -7.68
C SER A 219 7.68 26.93 -6.58
N GLY A 220 6.89 27.24 -5.54
CA GLY A 220 7.36 27.93 -4.33
C GLY A 220 7.78 26.98 -3.20
N SER A 221 7.73 25.67 -3.41
CA SER A 221 7.98 24.62 -2.43
C SER A 221 9.33 23.97 -2.72
N TYR A 222 10.38 24.54 -2.15
CA TYR A 222 11.73 24.03 -2.35
C TYR A 222 12.50 23.97 -1.03
N LEU A 223 13.55 23.14 -1.01
CA LEU A 223 14.48 23.10 0.10
C LEU A 223 15.27 24.42 0.18
N GLU A 224 14.92 25.26 1.15
CA GLU A 224 15.58 26.56 1.36
C GLU A 224 16.70 26.48 2.41
N VAL A 225 17.85 27.06 2.05
CA VAL A 225 18.94 27.36 3.00
C VAL A 225 18.58 28.65 3.74
N ASP A 226 18.36 28.53 5.05
CA ASP A 226 17.87 29.61 5.91
C ASP A 226 18.98 30.62 6.25
N GLN A 227 20.15 30.14 6.65
CA GLN A 227 21.24 31.02 7.12
C GLN A 227 22.63 30.43 6.87
N ILE A 228 23.59 31.28 6.53
CA ILE A 228 25.00 30.92 6.38
C ILE A 228 25.85 31.79 7.31
N GLU A 229 26.70 31.17 8.12
CA GLU A 229 27.61 31.85 9.04
C GLU A 229 29.08 31.49 8.76
N TRP A 230 29.92 32.51 8.59
CA TRP A 230 31.37 32.31 8.48
C TRP A 230 32.01 32.31 9.86
N THR A 231 32.81 31.28 10.13
CA THR A 231 33.54 31.15 11.38
C THR A 231 34.92 31.81 11.30
N ALA A 232 35.39 32.37 12.42
CA ALA A 232 36.71 33.00 12.49
C ALA A 232 37.88 32.05 12.15
N GLY A 233 37.65 30.73 12.19
CA GLY A 233 38.62 29.69 11.82
C GLY A 233 38.65 29.30 10.34
N GLY A 234 37.87 29.96 9.47
CA GLY A 234 37.87 29.68 8.04
C GLY A 234 36.92 28.55 7.59
N GLY A 235 35.85 28.29 8.34
CA GLY A 235 34.77 27.36 7.95
C GLY A 235 33.42 28.06 7.81
N MET A 236 32.48 27.40 7.15
CA MET A 236 31.12 27.87 6.89
C MET A 236 30.09 26.99 7.60
N ARG A 237 29.21 27.59 8.40
CA ARG A 237 28.05 26.91 8.98
C ARG A 237 26.81 27.19 8.15
N VAL A 238 26.16 26.15 7.67
CA VAL A 238 24.95 26.23 6.86
C VAL A 238 23.77 25.79 7.72
N HIS A 239 22.66 26.52 7.68
CA HIS A 239 21.39 26.23 8.33
C HIS A 239 20.31 26.06 7.26
N TRP A 240 19.46 25.06 7.38
CA TRP A 240 18.36 24.81 6.44
C TRP A 240 17.14 24.25 7.16
N ARG A 241 15.96 24.46 6.59
CA ARG A 241 14.73 23.82 7.07
C ARG A 241 14.79 22.32 6.77
N SER A 242 14.38 21.51 7.73
CA SER A 242 14.50 20.05 7.65
C SER A 242 13.18 19.36 7.90
N GLU A 243 12.96 18.30 7.13
CA GLU A 243 11.79 17.44 7.21
C GLU A 243 12.17 16.12 7.89
N SER A 244 11.35 15.68 8.85
CA SER A 244 11.66 14.47 9.63
C SER A 244 11.71 13.23 8.73
N GLY A 245 12.70 12.36 8.96
CA GLY A 245 12.94 11.15 8.16
C GLY A 245 13.78 11.39 6.91
N VAL A 246 14.10 12.64 6.56
CA VAL A 246 14.96 12.97 5.42
C VAL A 246 16.43 12.98 5.86
N ILE A 247 17.32 12.45 5.01
CA ILE A 247 18.76 12.45 5.24
C ILE A 247 19.39 13.58 4.41
N TYR A 248 20.08 14.49 5.09
CA TYR A 248 20.74 15.63 4.47
C TYR A 248 22.25 15.48 4.47
N GLN A 249 22.90 16.04 3.46
CA GLN A 249 24.35 16.19 3.44
C GLN A 249 24.73 17.52 2.80
N VAL A 250 25.64 18.26 3.44
CA VAL A 250 26.18 19.48 2.86
C VAL A 250 27.46 19.17 2.14
N VAL A 251 27.55 19.68 0.92
CA VAL A 251 28.66 19.47 0.02
C VAL A 251 29.22 20.83 -0.37
N ALA A 252 30.53 21.02 -0.21
CA ALA A 252 31.20 22.27 -0.56
C ALA A 252 32.44 22.04 -1.43
N ALA A 253 32.75 23.02 -2.28
CA ALA A 253 33.92 23.05 -3.14
C ALA A 253 34.35 24.50 -3.40
N ASP A 254 35.59 24.72 -3.82
CA ASP A 254 36.05 26.05 -4.26
C ASP A 254 35.33 26.47 -5.56
N ILE A 255 35.07 27.78 -5.74
CA ILE A 255 34.43 28.30 -6.96
C ILE A 255 35.20 27.86 -8.21
N GLY A 256 34.48 27.27 -9.17
CA GLY A 256 35.03 26.81 -10.44
C GLY A 256 35.71 25.45 -10.41
N SER A 257 35.73 24.75 -9.26
CA SER A 257 36.23 23.39 -9.14
C SER A 257 35.12 22.39 -8.81
N LEU A 258 34.94 21.38 -9.67
CA LEU A 258 34.19 20.15 -9.32
C LEU A 258 35.10 19.06 -8.72
N SER A 259 36.40 19.33 -8.59
CA SER A 259 37.39 18.41 -8.04
C SER A 259 37.82 18.86 -6.64
N GLY A 260 37.74 17.98 -5.64
CA GLY A 260 38.00 18.32 -4.23
C GLY A 260 36.76 18.63 -3.40
N VAL A 261 35.61 18.08 -3.81
CA VAL A 261 34.32 18.20 -3.11
C VAL A 261 34.42 17.63 -1.70
N ALA A 262 34.35 18.50 -0.68
CA ALA A 262 34.24 18.11 0.70
C ALA A 262 32.76 17.90 1.05
N ALA A 263 32.44 16.73 1.58
CA ALA A 263 31.09 16.43 2.06
C ALA A 263 31.11 16.34 3.58
N SER A 264 30.07 16.89 4.23
CA SER A 264 29.81 16.64 5.64
C SER A 264 29.43 15.18 5.87
N GLU A 265 29.34 14.76 7.13
CA GLU A 265 28.57 13.57 7.47
C GLU A 265 27.10 13.76 7.06
N SER A 266 26.43 12.64 6.79
CA SER A 266 24.99 12.59 6.56
C SER A 266 24.25 12.78 7.88
N ILE A 267 23.19 13.60 7.86
CA ILE A 267 22.39 13.93 9.05
C ILE A 267 20.96 13.48 8.79
N LEU A 268 20.47 12.52 9.58
CA LEU A 268 19.06 12.15 9.60
C LEU A 268 18.29 13.20 10.42
N ALA A 269 17.28 13.82 9.81
CA ALA A 269 16.40 14.74 10.51
C ALA A 269 15.41 13.97 11.39
N ASP A 270 15.56 14.10 12.71
CA ASP A 270 14.70 13.45 13.70
C ASP A 270 13.83 14.48 14.45
N GLY A 271 12.95 15.15 13.69
CA GLY A 271 11.95 16.08 14.23
C GLY A 271 12.42 17.51 14.54
N ALA A 272 13.71 17.82 14.38
CA ALA A 272 14.18 19.21 14.41
C ALA A 272 13.71 19.96 13.15
N PRO A 273 13.12 21.17 13.26
CA PRO A 273 12.64 21.92 12.10
C PRO A 273 13.76 22.62 11.32
N VAL A 274 14.92 22.82 11.95
CA VAL A 274 16.11 23.42 11.34
C VAL A 274 17.32 22.60 11.74
N LEU A 275 18.12 22.20 10.75
CA LEU A 275 19.41 21.56 10.95
C LEU A 275 20.54 22.52 10.60
N SER A 276 21.73 22.25 11.15
CA SER A 276 22.93 22.98 10.78
C SER A 276 24.17 22.10 10.80
N VAL A 277 25.14 22.43 9.94
CA VAL A 277 26.45 21.77 9.94
C VAL A 277 27.56 22.77 9.65
N LEU A 278 28.70 22.57 10.32
CA LEU A 278 29.93 23.31 10.05
C LEU A 278 30.77 22.56 9.03
N VAL A 279 31.09 23.22 7.91
CA VAL A 279 31.98 22.72 6.86
C VAL A 279 33.29 23.48 6.91
N THR A 280 34.40 22.78 7.07
CA THR A 280 35.75 23.37 7.21
C THR A 280 36.71 23.00 6.09
N ASN A 281 36.41 21.96 5.31
CA ASN A 281 37.22 21.51 4.17
C ASN A 281 36.60 22.02 2.87
N GLY A 282 37.42 22.46 1.91
CA GLY A 282 36.93 22.92 0.59
C GLY A 282 36.19 24.26 0.60
N VAL A 283 36.38 25.05 1.68
CA VAL A 283 35.82 26.40 1.81
C VAL A 283 36.97 27.35 2.15
N GLY A 284 37.82 27.65 1.17
CA GLY A 284 38.90 28.62 1.36
C GLY A 284 38.36 30.03 1.69
N ALA A 285 39.22 30.89 2.24
CA ALA A 285 38.91 32.29 2.51
C ALA A 285 38.68 33.06 1.19
N GLY A 286 37.48 32.96 0.65
CA GLY A 286 37.08 33.58 -0.61
C GLY A 286 36.51 32.55 -1.59
N ALA A 287 35.18 32.53 -1.68
CA ALA A 287 34.42 31.93 -2.77
C ALA A 287 34.49 30.39 -2.86
N GLY A 288 33.76 29.70 -1.97
CA GLY A 288 33.34 28.32 -2.15
C GLY A 288 31.89 28.24 -2.63
N GLN A 289 31.58 27.31 -3.53
CA GLN A 289 30.21 26.88 -3.82
C GLN A 289 29.82 25.79 -2.83
N PHE A 290 28.55 25.75 -2.45
CA PHE A 290 28.01 24.68 -1.63
C PHE A 290 26.61 24.30 -2.11
N ARG A 291 26.17 23.11 -1.73
CA ARG A 291 24.78 22.68 -1.84
C ARG A 291 24.41 21.79 -0.66
N VAL A 292 23.18 21.89 -0.21
CA VAL A 292 22.56 20.87 0.64
C VAL A 292 21.93 19.86 -0.33
N ARG A 293 22.31 18.59 -0.24
CA ARG A 293 21.66 17.52 -1.00
C ARG A 293 20.88 16.63 -0.05
N VAL A 294 19.73 16.19 -0.52
CA VAL A 294 18.97 15.11 0.09
C VAL A 294 19.56 13.80 -0.41
N LEU A 295 19.72 12.84 0.51
CA LEU A 295 20.16 11.50 0.19
C LEU A 295 18.97 10.56 0.31
N THR A 296 18.78 9.72 -0.69
CA THR A 296 17.90 8.56 -0.56
C THR A 296 18.46 7.65 0.54
N PRO A 297 17.64 7.16 1.49
CA PRO A 297 18.06 6.04 2.32
C PRO A 297 18.57 4.93 1.39
N SER A 298 19.72 4.33 1.72
CA SER A 298 20.15 3.13 1.00
C SER A 298 19.01 2.10 1.10
N PRO A 299 18.67 1.39 0.00
CA PRO A 299 17.82 0.21 0.12
C PRO A 299 18.43 -0.81 1.08
#